data_AF-A0A5C7Z369-F1
#
_entry.id   AF-A0A5C7Z369-F1
#
_cell.length_a   1.000
_cell.length_b   1.000
_cell.length_c   1.000
_cell.angle_alpha   90.00
_cell.angle_beta   90.00
_cell.angle_gamma   90.00
#
_symmetry.space_group_name_H-M   'P 1'
#
loop_
_entity.id
_entity.type
_entity.pdbx_description
1 polymer ?
#
loop_
_entity_poly.entity_id
_entity_poly.type
_entity_poly.pdbx_seq_one_letter_code
_entity_poly.pdbx_strand_id
1 'polypeptide(L)'
;MKNKFIYLAILAAGFASCEPEFENEVDANYTSGDADFTSYVAIGNSLTAGYMDGTVSRVGQTYSFPNLLAQKFALVGGGAFTQPSYEDDTNNLGGLMLFGNQIGSTRLVIDISQGRPENLSGTPSIEVSSLQATAYNNMGVPGAKSFHLVAPGYGNLAGVALGQSNPYFVRHATSSSATVLGDAMTKNPTFFTNWIGANDVLSYATNGGAKSDGVTPAADHNITGNMNPATYGANDITNSDVFAGVYSNIINTLTANGAKGVVATIPSVTSIPYFTTVPYNALPAEATASNATAIALYQFLSVATGGRISPLNTTPGSKNPVLIKDTDLTNISATIQAYAAGSGNPLLMANAAALGVIYGQARHATAEDLFVLPSSSIIGQANPAGTAPFDVNGVTLPLANKWVLTTNEKVKVANATSSYNAAIRSIAASKGLAVADMNLIMNQLVSGLRIDDGTIYTANYFSPSTAGSVLFSLDGVHPNPRGYAVIANEIIKVINNYYHANIPIYSPANFPGISIVPSN
;
A
#
# COMPACT_ATOMS: atom_id res chain seq x y z
N MET A 1 -12.30 63.63 42.07
CA MET A 1 -11.81 62.57 41.16
C MET A 1 -10.95 61.54 41.91
N LYS A 2 -11.47 60.89 42.96
CA LYS A 2 -10.74 59.82 43.68
C LYS A 2 -11.55 58.53 43.90
N ASN A 3 -12.85 58.53 43.61
CA ASN A 3 -13.70 57.34 43.82
C ASN A 3 -14.18 56.68 42.52
N LYS A 4 -13.82 57.19 41.32
CA LYS A 4 -14.20 56.57 40.03
C LYS A 4 -13.32 55.37 39.65
N PHE A 5 -12.11 55.27 40.21
CA PHE A 5 -11.19 54.15 39.93
C PHE A 5 -11.46 52.91 40.79
N ILE A 6 -12.12 53.06 41.95
CA ILE A 6 -12.45 51.92 42.84
C ILE A 6 -13.63 51.11 42.27
N TYR A 7 -14.65 51.77 41.69
CA TYR A 7 -15.76 51.07 41.04
C TYR A 7 -15.36 50.38 39.74
N LEU A 8 -14.34 50.88 39.03
CA LEU A 8 -13.80 50.24 37.83
C LEU A 8 -12.94 49.00 38.19
N ALA A 9 -12.25 49.02 39.33
CA ALA A 9 -11.49 47.86 39.83
C ALA A 9 -12.40 46.73 40.34
N ILE A 10 -13.56 47.05 40.93
CA ILE A 10 -14.54 46.05 41.37
C ILE A 10 -15.29 45.44 40.17
N LEU A 11 -15.56 46.21 39.11
CA LEU A 11 -16.10 45.65 37.85
C LEU A 11 -15.06 44.78 37.12
N ALA A 12 -13.77 45.14 37.15
CA ALA A 12 -12.70 44.34 36.55
C ALA A 12 -12.43 43.02 37.29
N ALA A 13 -12.60 42.99 38.62
CA ALA A 13 -12.54 41.76 39.40
C ALA A 13 -13.72 40.81 39.13
N GLY A 14 -14.89 41.34 38.72
CA GLY A 14 -16.06 40.54 38.32
C GLY A 14 -15.96 39.90 36.92
N PHE A 15 -15.02 40.35 36.08
CA PHE A 15 -14.72 39.71 34.78
C PHE A 15 -13.49 38.79 34.82
N ALA A 16 -12.72 38.80 35.93
CA ALA A 16 -11.61 37.88 36.15
C ALA A 16 -12.04 36.60 36.90
N SER A 17 -13.29 36.50 37.36
CA SER A 17 -13.84 35.33 38.06
C SER A 17 -14.84 34.51 37.23
N CYS A 18 -14.85 34.72 35.92
CA CYS A 18 -15.42 33.78 34.96
C CYS A 18 -14.31 33.37 33.99
N GLU A 19 -13.26 32.73 34.51
CA GLU A 19 -12.79 31.59 33.73
C GLU A 19 -13.99 30.63 33.69
N PRO A 20 -14.40 30.13 32.51
CA PRO A 20 -15.19 28.93 32.50
C PRO A 20 -14.29 27.84 33.07
N GLU A 21 -14.30 27.68 34.39
CA GLU A 21 -14.08 26.38 34.97
C GLU A 21 -15.12 25.50 34.28
N PHE A 22 -14.65 24.58 33.46
CA PHE A 22 -15.48 23.47 33.03
C PHE A 22 -15.77 22.64 34.29
N GLU A 23 -16.71 23.10 35.11
CA GLU A 23 -17.23 22.43 36.32
C GLU A 23 -18.07 21.19 35.96
N ASN A 24 -18.16 20.87 34.67
CA ASN A 24 -18.25 19.50 34.25
C ASN A 24 -16.94 19.20 33.53
N GLU A 25 -16.00 18.51 34.20
CA GLU A 25 -15.26 17.50 33.45
C GLU A 25 -16.35 16.74 32.68
N VAL A 26 -16.27 16.69 31.36
CA VAL A 26 -16.98 15.64 30.65
C VAL A 26 -16.28 14.39 31.14
N ASP A 27 -16.74 13.86 32.27
CA ASP A 27 -16.35 12.58 32.83
C ASP A 27 -16.93 11.57 31.85
N ALA A 28 -16.27 11.50 30.70
CA ALA A 28 -16.57 10.53 29.70
C ALA A 28 -16.19 9.23 30.40
N ASN A 29 -17.22 8.50 30.85
CA ASN A 29 -17.12 7.20 31.48
C ASN A 29 -16.45 6.22 30.51
N TYR A 30 -15.15 6.37 30.32
CA TYR A 30 -14.37 5.56 29.43
C TYR A 30 -14.17 4.22 30.12
N THR A 31 -14.43 3.16 29.37
CA THR A 31 -14.35 1.80 29.90
C THR A 31 -13.83 0.88 28.83
N SER A 32 -13.08 -0.15 29.23
CA SER A 32 -12.68 -1.23 28.34
C SER A 32 -13.84 -2.18 28.03
N GLY A 33 -14.98 -2.04 28.72
CA GLY A 33 -16.11 -2.95 28.63
C GLY A 33 -15.68 -4.37 28.97
N ASP A 34 -15.92 -5.29 28.05
CA ASP A 34 -15.53 -6.70 28.16
C ASP A 34 -14.07 -6.96 27.73
N ALA A 35 -13.36 -5.98 27.19
CA ALA A 35 -11.98 -6.14 26.73
C ALA A 35 -10.96 -5.92 27.87
N ASP A 36 -9.78 -6.53 27.71
CA ASP A 36 -8.63 -6.38 28.62
C ASP A 36 -7.40 -5.95 27.83
N PHE A 37 -7.05 -4.66 27.91
CA PHE A 37 -5.92 -4.09 27.18
C PHE A 37 -4.60 -4.09 27.96
N THR A 38 -4.50 -4.80 29.08
CA THR A 38 -3.29 -4.81 29.93
C THR A 38 -2.05 -5.31 29.19
N SER A 39 -2.20 -6.23 28.23
CA SER A 39 -1.18 -6.56 27.24
C SER A 39 -1.77 -6.57 25.84
N TYR A 40 -1.57 -5.48 25.11
CA TYR A 40 -1.99 -5.34 23.71
C TYR A 40 -0.85 -5.73 22.76
N VAL A 41 -1.14 -6.59 21.78
CA VAL A 41 -0.22 -6.94 20.68
C VAL A 41 -0.88 -6.74 19.32
N ALA A 42 -0.16 -6.16 18.38
CA ALA A 42 -0.61 -6.01 17.00
C ALA A 42 0.25 -6.86 16.07
N ILE A 43 -0.40 -7.70 15.26
CA ILE A 43 0.27 -8.55 14.27
C ILE A 43 -0.26 -8.18 12.88
N GLY A 44 0.64 -8.07 11.91
CA GLY A 44 0.26 -7.81 10.53
C GLY A 44 1.44 -7.44 9.65
N ASN A 45 1.18 -6.63 8.64
CA ASN A 45 2.18 -6.25 7.63
C ASN A 45 2.59 -4.76 7.76
N SER A 46 2.85 -4.11 6.62
CA SER A 46 3.22 -2.70 6.53
C SER A 46 2.19 -1.74 7.14
N LEU A 47 0.89 -2.04 7.00
CA LEU A 47 -0.18 -1.24 7.61
C LEU A 47 -0.07 -1.24 9.14
N THR A 48 0.28 -2.39 9.72
CA THR A 48 0.49 -2.55 11.17
C THR A 48 1.78 -1.87 11.62
N ALA A 49 2.83 -1.92 10.80
CA ALA A 49 4.12 -1.33 11.11
C ALA A 49 4.12 0.21 11.12
N GLY A 50 3.10 0.87 10.56
CA GLY A 50 3.11 2.32 10.34
C GLY A 50 3.92 2.73 9.11
N TYR A 51 4.01 1.85 8.10
CA TYR A 51 4.64 2.16 6.83
C TYR A 51 3.88 3.27 6.12
N MET A 52 4.60 4.24 5.56
CA MET A 52 4.02 5.33 4.78
C MET A 52 5.10 5.94 3.89
N ASP A 53 4.69 6.60 2.81
CA ASP A 53 5.59 7.27 1.88
C ASP A 53 6.72 6.34 1.39
N GLY A 54 6.45 5.04 1.25
CA GLY A 54 7.43 4.10 0.71
C GLY A 54 8.44 3.53 1.72
N THR A 55 8.34 3.81 3.03
CA THR A 55 9.22 3.19 4.05
C THR A 55 8.64 3.24 5.48
N VAL A 56 9.31 2.63 6.46
CA VAL A 56 9.11 2.95 7.88
C VAL A 56 10.14 4.00 8.27
N SER A 57 9.70 5.09 8.90
CA SER A 57 10.56 6.19 9.37
C SER A 57 10.29 6.48 10.83
N ARG A 58 11.25 7.12 11.52
CA ARG A 58 11.15 7.43 12.96
C ARG A 58 9.86 8.19 13.29
N VAL A 59 9.58 9.27 12.56
CA VAL A 59 8.37 10.06 12.79
C VAL A 59 7.13 9.32 12.28
N GLY A 60 7.18 8.72 11.08
CA GLY A 60 6.01 8.07 10.49
C GLY A 60 5.45 6.93 11.35
N GLN A 61 6.33 6.09 11.91
CA GLN A 61 5.93 4.94 12.74
C GLN A 61 5.15 5.36 14.01
N THR A 62 5.35 6.59 14.50
CA THR A 62 4.60 7.10 15.68
C THR A 62 3.09 7.20 15.40
N TYR A 63 2.70 7.27 14.13
CA TYR A 63 1.30 7.31 13.70
C TYR A 63 0.75 5.94 13.30
N SER A 64 1.47 4.83 13.52
CA SER A 64 0.94 3.51 13.24
C SER A 64 -0.41 3.29 13.95
N PHE A 65 -1.38 2.67 13.30
CA PHE A 65 -2.69 2.46 13.94
C PHE A 65 -2.58 1.72 15.28
N PRO A 66 -1.68 0.73 15.49
CA PRO A 66 -1.54 0.11 16.80
C PRO A 66 -1.05 1.07 17.88
N ASN A 67 -0.11 1.97 17.55
CA ASN A 67 0.36 2.96 18.51
C ASN A 67 -0.76 3.95 18.89
N LEU A 68 -1.57 4.37 17.91
CA LEU A 68 -2.73 5.22 18.15
C LEU A 68 -3.80 4.52 18.98
N LEU A 69 -4.06 3.23 18.75
CA LEU A 69 -4.96 2.44 19.58
C LEU A 69 -4.45 2.32 21.02
N ALA A 70 -3.17 1.98 21.20
CA ALA A 70 -2.56 1.84 22.52
C ALA A 70 -2.65 3.11 23.37
N GLN A 71 -2.44 4.28 22.76
CA GLN A 71 -2.61 5.58 23.42
C GLN A 71 -4.05 5.78 23.94
N LYS A 72 -5.08 5.26 23.25
CA LYS A 72 -6.47 5.30 23.73
C LYS A 72 -6.76 4.20 24.74
N PHE A 73 -6.19 3.02 24.58
CA PHE A 73 -6.32 1.92 25.54
C PHE A 73 -5.75 2.30 26.91
N ALA A 74 -4.69 3.09 26.97
CA ALA A 74 -4.12 3.60 28.22
C ALA A 74 -5.14 4.36 29.08
N LEU A 75 -6.15 5.00 28.47
CA LEU A 75 -7.22 5.71 29.18
C LEU A 75 -8.21 4.79 29.89
N VAL A 76 -8.20 3.50 29.54
CA VAL A 76 -9.12 2.47 30.05
C VAL A 76 -8.37 1.27 30.64
N GLY A 77 -7.19 1.51 31.22
CA GLY A 77 -6.38 0.49 31.90
C GLY A 77 -5.44 -0.32 31.00
N GLY A 78 -5.18 0.14 29.78
CA GLY A 78 -4.22 -0.48 28.87
C GLY A 78 -2.77 -0.37 29.35
N GLY A 79 -2.00 -1.42 29.09
CA GLY A 79 -0.58 -1.48 29.47
C GLY A 79 0.35 -0.72 28.53
N ALA A 80 1.66 -0.78 28.84
CA ALA A 80 2.69 -0.19 27.98
C ALA A 80 2.73 -0.87 26.60
N PHE A 81 2.85 -0.06 25.55
CA PHE A 81 2.95 -0.52 24.17
C PHE A 81 4.30 -0.12 23.57
N THR A 82 5.03 -1.11 23.03
CA THR A 82 6.36 -0.92 22.46
C THR A 82 6.37 -1.21 20.96
N GLN A 83 7.19 -0.48 20.21
CA GLN A 83 7.38 -0.67 18.76
C GLN A 83 8.87 -0.85 18.43
N PRO A 84 9.22 -1.55 17.32
CA PRO A 84 10.60 -1.62 16.86
C PRO A 84 11.20 -0.22 16.72
N SER A 85 12.40 -0.01 17.28
CA SER A 85 13.01 1.32 17.32
C SER A 85 13.49 1.78 15.94
N TYR A 86 13.35 3.08 15.68
CA TYR A 86 13.93 3.78 14.52
C TYR A 86 14.72 5.01 14.96
N GLU A 87 15.29 5.01 16.17
CA GLU A 87 16.14 6.12 16.64
C GLU A 87 17.41 6.30 15.79
N ASP A 88 17.84 5.24 15.11
CA ASP A 88 18.90 5.24 14.12
C ASP A 88 18.53 5.96 12.80
N ASP A 89 17.26 6.29 12.56
CA ASP A 89 16.79 7.18 11.48
C ASP A 89 16.98 8.66 11.86
N THR A 90 18.24 9.04 12.07
CA THR A 90 18.64 10.34 12.65
C THR A 90 18.08 11.56 11.92
N ASN A 91 17.91 11.48 10.61
CA ASN A 91 17.42 12.54 9.74
C ASN A 91 15.95 12.36 9.31
N ASN A 92 15.26 11.34 9.85
CA ASN A 92 13.89 11.00 9.44
C ASN A 92 13.75 10.83 7.92
N LEU A 93 14.75 10.18 7.30
CA LEU A 93 14.75 9.85 5.88
C LEU A 93 14.01 8.53 5.64
N GLY A 94 13.93 7.66 6.65
CA GLY A 94 13.57 6.26 6.46
C GLY A 94 14.57 5.55 5.54
N GLY A 95 14.10 4.52 4.83
CA GLY A 95 14.96 3.67 4.00
C GLY A 95 15.78 2.68 4.81
N LEU A 96 16.59 1.86 4.16
CA LEU A 96 17.34 0.79 4.81
C LEU A 96 18.74 0.65 4.23
N MET A 97 19.70 0.38 5.11
CA MET A 97 21.08 0.02 4.81
C MET A 97 21.35 -1.43 5.24
N LEU A 98 22.26 -2.11 4.54
CA LEU A 98 22.80 -3.41 4.91
C LEU A 98 24.31 -3.41 4.68
N PHE A 99 25.07 -3.48 5.77
CA PHE A 99 26.54 -3.42 5.75
C PHE A 99 27.05 -2.20 4.96
N GLY A 100 26.42 -1.04 5.17
CA GLY A 100 26.77 0.20 4.48
C GLY A 100 26.27 0.34 3.04
N ASN A 101 25.53 -0.64 2.51
CA ASN A 101 24.89 -0.55 1.19
C ASN A 101 23.42 -0.21 1.33
N GLN A 102 22.90 0.72 0.54
CA GLN A 102 21.48 1.02 0.53
C GLN A 102 20.68 -0.13 -0.09
N ILE A 103 19.70 -0.66 0.66
CA ILE A 103 18.80 -1.73 0.23
C ILE A 103 17.32 -1.32 0.27
N GLY A 104 17.01 -0.12 0.78
CA GLY A 104 15.67 0.47 0.76
C GLY A 104 15.71 1.97 0.50
N SER A 105 14.77 2.47 -0.29
CA SER A 105 14.68 3.89 -0.62
C SER A 105 14.23 4.75 0.56
N THR A 106 14.66 6.01 0.59
CA THR A 106 14.16 7.03 1.52
C THR A 106 12.67 7.30 1.28
N ARG A 107 11.99 7.89 2.26
CA ARG A 107 10.57 8.23 2.16
C ARG A 107 10.30 9.21 1.02
N LEU A 108 9.11 9.11 0.43
CA LEU A 108 8.64 9.99 -0.62
C LEU A 108 8.21 11.36 -0.05
N VAL A 109 8.42 12.41 -0.83
CA VAL A 109 7.95 13.78 -0.59
C VAL A 109 7.42 14.38 -1.90
N ILE A 110 6.50 15.34 -1.83
CA ILE A 110 6.18 16.17 -3.00
C ILE A 110 7.25 17.24 -3.14
N ASP A 111 8.00 17.20 -4.24
CA ASP A 111 8.84 18.32 -4.67
C ASP A 111 7.99 19.28 -5.50
N ILE A 112 7.77 20.50 -4.98
CA ILE A 112 6.99 21.54 -5.67
C ILE A 112 7.66 21.93 -7.00
N SER A 113 9.00 21.93 -7.07
CA SER A 113 9.74 22.30 -8.27
C SER A 113 9.56 21.30 -9.42
N GLN A 114 9.29 20.03 -9.10
CA GLN A 114 9.07 18.95 -10.05
C GLN A 114 7.59 18.59 -10.23
N GLY A 115 6.72 19.02 -9.32
CA GLY A 115 5.28 18.75 -9.36
C GLY A 115 4.91 17.27 -9.18
N ARG A 116 5.78 16.45 -8.56
CA ARG A 116 5.60 14.99 -8.42
C ARG A 116 6.23 14.44 -7.12
N PRO A 117 5.82 13.25 -6.65
CA PRO A 117 6.52 12.53 -5.60
C PRO A 117 7.94 12.14 -6.01
N GLU A 118 8.90 12.34 -5.11
CA GLU A 118 10.29 11.89 -5.25
C GLU A 118 10.80 11.32 -3.94
N ASN A 119 11.78 10.42 -4.00
CA ASN A 119 12.48 9.97 -2.80
C ASN A 119 13.24 11.15 -2.21
N LEU A 120 13.07 11.39 -0.91
CA LEU A 120 13.74 12.46 -0.21
C LEU A 120 15.26 12.32 -0.34
N SER A 121 15.93 13.38 -0.76
CA SER A 121 17.38 13.40 -0.97
C SER A 121 18.14 13.09 0.32
N GLY A 122 19.09 12.16 0.23
CA GLY A 122 19.96 11.76 1.34
C GLY A 122 20.24 10.27 1.37
N THR A 123 21.16 9.87 2.25
CA THR A 123 21.50 8.47 2.48
C THR A 123 20.77 7.98 3.74
N PRO A 124 20.01 6.87 3.67
CA PRO A 124 19.41 6.24 4.84
C PRO A 124 20.44 5.93 5.93
N SER A 125 20.04 6.00 7.20
CA SER A 125 20.91 5.68 8.34
C SER A 125 20.46 4.44 9.13
N ILE A 126 19.33 3.84 8.77
CA ILE A 126 18.81 2.63 9.43
C ILE A 126 19.60 1.41 8.95
N GLU A 127 20.44 0.85 9.80
CA GLU A 127 21.30 -0.30 9.47
C GLU A 127 20.63 -1.62 9.90
N VAL A 128 20.23 -2.44 8.94
CA VAL A 128 19.53 -3.71 9.17
C VAL A 128 20.36 -4.71 9.98
N SER A 129 21.69 -4.65 9.86
CA SER A 129 22.60 -5.50 10.64
C SER A 129 22.77 -5.06 12.11
N SER A 130 22.28 -3.87 12.48
CA SER A 130 22.27 -3.39 13.87
C SER A 130 21.04 -3.94 14.60
N LEU A 131 21.11 -5.22 14.99
CA LEU A 131 19.99 -5.97 15.57
C LEU A 131 19.59 -5.44 16.95
N GLN A 132 18.29 -5.26 17.16
CA GLN A 132 17.63 -4.93 18.42
C GLN A 132 17.38 -6.19 19.27
N ALA A 133 17.23 -7.34 18.62
CA ALA A 133 17.02 -8.66 19.21
C ALA A 133 15.95 -8.68 20.33
N THR A 134 14.82 -8.00 20.07
CA THR A 134 13.79 -7.72 21.08
C THR A 134 12.40 -7.87 20.47
N ALA A 135 11.53 -8.66 21.09
CA ALA A 135 10.13 -8.69 20.73
C ALA A 135 9.44 -7.37 21.13
N TYR A 136 8.47 -6.93 20.34
CA TYR A 136 7.70 -5.70 20.57
C TYR A 136 6.20 -5.99 20.63
N ASN A 137 5.40 -5.04 21.11
CA ASN A 137 3.94 -5.14 21.05
C ASN A 137 3.44 -4.92 19.62
N ASN A 138 4.06 -4.03 18.86
CA ASN A 138 3.85 -3.91 17.42
C ASN A 138 4.75 -4.90 16.67
N MET A 139 4.16 -5.97 16.16
CA MET A 139 4.80 -6.99 15.32
C MET A 139 4.32 -6.90 13.87
N GLY A 140 4.10 -5.68 13.38
CA GLY A 140 3.87 -5.40 11.96
C GLY A 140 5.15 -5.54 11.15
N VAL A 141 5.13 -6.37 10.11
CA VAL A 141 6.29 -6.61 9.25
C VAL A 141 6.00 -6.18 7.80
N PRO A 142 6.55 -5.05 7.31
CA PRO A 142 6.34 -4.61 5.94
C PRO A 142 6.70 -5.68 4.91
N GLY A 143 5.82 -5.86 3.91
CA GLY A 143 5.99 -6.89 2.88
C GLY A 143 5.66 -8.33 3.29
N ALA A 144 5.32 -8.60 4.57
CA ALA A 144 4.95 -9.94 4.99
C ALA A 144 3.60 -10.41 4.41
N LYS A 145 3.57 -11.63 3.88
CA LYS A 145 2.38 -12.44 3.58
C LYS A 145 2.00 -13.25 4.82
N SER A 146 0.78 -13.80 4.84
CA SER A 146 0.25 -14.58 5.96
C SER A 146 1.21 -15.65 6.50
N PHE A 147 1.74 -16.49 5.61
CA PHE A 147 2.61 -17.61 5.97
C PHE A 147 3.99 -17.20 6.47
N HIS A 148 4.44 -15.98 6.19
CA HIS A 148 5.72 -15.49 6.71
C HIS A 148 5.69 -15.33 8.24
N LEU A 149 4.53 -15.06 8.83
CA LEU A 149 4.44 -14.79 10.27
C LEU A 149 4.72 -16.02 11.14
N VAL A 150 4.59 -17.20 10.55
CA VAL A 150 4.82 -18.50 11.19
C VAL A 150 6.09 -19.19 10.69
N ALA A 151 6.86 -18.56 9.80
CA ALA A 151 8.04 -19.15 9.16
C ALA A 151 9.31 -18.92 10.01
N PRO A 152 9.96 -19.98 10.52
CA PRO A 152 11.28 -19.86 11.12
C PRO A 152 12.31 -19.39 10.09
N GLY A 153 13.27 -18.58 10.49
CA GLY A 153 14.28 -18.04 9.58
C GLY A 153 13.88 -16.77 8.83
N TYR A 154 12.60 -16.35 8.91
CA TYR A 154 12.16 -15.10 8.26
C TYR A 154 12.87 -13.85 8.81
N GLY A 155 13.34 -13.93 10.07
CA GLY A 155 14.15 -12.90 10.75
C GLY A 155 15.67 -13.16 10.72
N ASN A 156 16.18 -14.04 9.85
CA ASN A 156 17.61 -14.33 9.80
C ASN A 156 18.39 -13.31 8.95
N LEU A 157 19.35 -12.60 9.55
CA LEU A 157 20.18 -11.61 8.86
C LEU A 157 20.89 -12.18 7.62
N ALA A 158 21.36 -13.43 7.68
CA ALA A 158 22.04 -14.07 6.56
C ALA A 158 21.14 -14.25 5.32
N GLY A 159 19.82 -14.29 5.50
CA GLY A 159 18.86 -14.45 4.40
C GLY A 159 18.47 -13.15 3.71
N VAL A 160 18.83 -11.97 4.23
CA VAL A 160 18.40 -10.67 3.66
C VAL A 160 18.97 -10.47 2.26
N ALA A 161 20.28 -10.62 2.10
CA ALA A 161 20.94 -10.46 0.80
C ALA A 161 20.51 -11.52 -0.23
N LEU A 162 19.95 -12.65 0.24
CA LEU A 162 19.44 -13.74 -0.59
C LEU A 162 17.95 -13.59 -0.93
N GLY A 163 17.27 -12.57 -0.39
CA GLY A 163 15.82 -12.40 -0.52
C GLY A 163 14.98 -13.45 0.22
N GLN A 164 15.59 -14.18 1.17
CA GLN A 164 14.95 -15.25 1.95
C GLN A 164 14.42 -14.77 3.31
N SER A 165 14.89 -13.61 3.78
CA SER A 165 14.52 -13.01 5.06
C SER A 165 14.07 -11.57 4.89
N ASN A 166 13.24 -11.09 5.80
CA ASN A 166 12.66 -9.75 5.73
C ASN A 166 13.55 -8.74 6.48
N PRO A 167 14.00 -7.66 5.81
CA PRO A 167 14.95 -6.72 6.42
C PRO A 167 14.35 -5.93 7.58
N TYR A 168 13.02 -5.80 7.67
CA TYR A 168 12.37 -5.16 8.81
C TYR A 168 12.27 -6.12 10.01
N PHE A 169 11.85 -7.37 9.80
CA PHE A 169 11.76 -8.34 10.90
C PHE A 169 13.13 -8.73 11.45
N VAL A 170 14.14 -8.88 10.60
CA VAL A 170 15.52 -9.18 10.99
C VAL A 170 16.01 -8.22 12.08
N ARG A 171 15.68 -6.92 11.99
CA ARG A 171 16.12 -5.93 12.97
C ARG A 171 15.65 -6.24 14.38
N HIS A 172 14.48 -6.86 14.56
CA HIS A 172 13.88 -7.04 15.88
C HIS A 172 13.56 -8.49 16.25
N ALA A 173 13.77 -9.46 15.37
CA ALA A 173 13.63 -10.88 15.70
C ALA A 173 14.50 -11.24 16.91
N THR A 174 13.93 -11.91 17.91
CA THR A 174 14.66 -12.25 19.15
C THR A 174 15.79 -13.27 18.91
N SER A 175 15.69 -14.05 17.84
CA SER A 175 16.72 -14.97 17.36
C SER A 175 16.56 -15.22 15.86
N SER A 176 17.58 -15.79 15.20
CA SER A 176 17.51 -16.11 13.77
C SER A 176 16.43 -17.12 13.39
N SER A 177 15.93 -17.91 14.35
CA SER A 177 14.86 -18.89 14.15
C SER A 177 13.51 -18.41 14.68
N ALA A 178 13.43 -17.22 15.28
CA ALA A 178 12.18 -16.68 15.78
C ALA A 178 11.16 -16.51 14.64
N THR A 179 9.89 -16.70 14.99
CA THR A 179 8.76 -16.38 14.11
C THR A 179 8.12 -15.10 14.61
N VAL A 180 7.49 -14.33 13.72
CA VAL A 180 6.79 -13.09 14.10
C VAL A 180 5.72 -13.39 15.14
N LEU A 181 4.94 -14.45 14.92
CA LEU A 181 3.91 -14.91 15.86
C LEU A 181 4.50 -15.38 17.20
N GLY A 182 5.64 -16.09 17.17
CA GLY A 182 6.32 -16.55 18.38
C GLY A 182 6.78 -15.39 19.25
N ASP A 183 7.49 -14.42 18.66
CA ASP A 183 7.92 -13.20 19.34
C ASP A 183 6.72 -12.42 19.89
N ALA A 184 5.64 -12.28 19.12
CA ALA A 184 4.41 -11.64 19.56
C ALA A 184 3.82 -12.31 20.81
N MET A 185 3.80 -13.65 20.87
CA MET A 185 3.27 -14.40 22.00
C MET A 185 4.11 -14.28 23.27
N THR A 186 5.40 -13.92 23.18
CA THR A 186 6.23 -13.65 24.37
C THR A 186 5.75 -12.45 25.18
N LYS A 187 4.90 -11.60 24.60
CA LYS A 187 4.24 -10.48 25.28
C LYS A 187 3.03 -10.87 26.11
N ASN A 188 2.64 -12.16 26.10
CA ASN A 188 1.47 -12.67 26.83
C ASN A 188 0.21 -11.81 26.58
N PRO A 189 -0.25 -11.69 25.32
CA PRO A 189 -1.34 -10.78 24.97
C PRO A 189 -2.63 -11.13 25.71
N THR A 190 -3.34 -10.11 26.19
CA THR A 190 -4.73 -10.16 26.68
C THR A 190 -5.69 -9.59 25.63
N PHE A 191 -5.19 -8.71 24.75
CA PHE A 191 -5.89 -8.23 23.57
C PHE A 191 -4.99 -8.21 22.35
N PHE A 192 -5.54 -8.45 21.17
CA PHE A 192 -4.77 -8.30 19.92
C PHE A 192 -5.53 -7.61 18.78
N THR A 193 -4.77 -7.08 17.84
CA THR A 193 -5.27 -6.76 16.49
C THR A 193 -4.50 -7.58 15.47
N ASN A 194 -5.19 -8.29 14.58
CA ASN A 194 -4.58 -9.05 13.49
C ASN A 194 -5.03 -8.52 12.12
N TRP A 195 -4.10 -7.87 11.40
CA TRP A 195 -4.33 -7.37 10.04
C TRP A 195 -3.25 -7.85 9.07
N ILE A 196 -3.09 -9.17 9.01
CA ILE A 196 -2.27 -9.85 8.00
C ILE A 196 -3.13 -10.31 6.82
N GLY A 197 -2.54 -10.40 5.63
CA GLY A 197 -3.16 -10.97 4.44
C GLY A 197 -3.14 -10.09 3.21
N ALA A 198 -2.97 -8.77 3.36
CA ALA A 198 -3.02 -7.88 2.20
C ALA A 198 -1.91 -8.19 1.16
N ASN A 199 -0.69 -8.51 1.61
CA ASN A 199 0.42 -8.86 0.69
C ASN A 199 0.26 -10.23 0.03
N ASP A 200 -0.65 -11.08 0.49
CA ASP A 200 -0.97 -12.34 -0.17
C ASP A 200 -1.55 -12.11 -1.58
N VAL A 201 -2.09 -10.90 -1.84
CA VAL A 201 -2.59 -10.43 -3.15
C VAL A 201 -1.97 -9.11 -3.64
N LEU A 202 -1.59 -8.18 -2.75
CA LEU A 202 -1.09 -6.86 -3.12
C LEU A 202 0.23 -6.93 -3.91
N SER A 203 1.13 -7.86 -3.56
CA SER A 203 2.41 -8.02 -4.26
C SER A 203 2.21 -8.41 -5.73
N TYR A 204 1.19 -9.22 -6.01
CA TYR A 204 0.80 -9.59 -7.37
C TYR A 204 0.28 -8.35 -8.12
N ALA A 205 -0.68 -7.66 -7.51
CA ALA A 205 -1.32 -6.51 -8.14
C ALA A 205 -0.32 -5.37 -8.44
N THR A 206 0.50 -5.00 -7.45
CA THR A 206 1.44 -3.86 -7.56
C THR A 206 2.61 -4.12 -8.50
N ASN A 207 2.85 -5.39 -8.86
CA ASN A 207 3.78 -5.77 -9.91
C ASN A 207 3.06 -6.12 -11.23
N GLY A 208 1.86 -5.58 -11.47
CA GLY A 208 1.10 -5.80 -12.71
C GLY A 208 0.93 -7.28 -13.04
N GLY A 209 0.69 -8.12 -12.04
CA GLY A 209 0.57 -9.57 -12.22
C GLY A 209 1.83 -10.29 -12.70
N ALA A 210 3.00 -9.63 -12.69
CA ALA A 210 4.26 -10.19 -13.13
C ALA A 210 5.14 -10.69 -11.97
N LYS A 211 6.05 -11.62 -12.28
CA LYS A 211 7.17 -12.00 -11.42
C LYS A 211 8.15 -10.84 -11.25
N SER A 212 9.17 -11.04 -10.42
CA SER A 212 10.23 -10.05 -10.17
C SER A 212 11.03 -9.66 -11.42
N ASP A 213 11.03 -10.48 -12.48
CA ASP A 213 11.62 -10.13 -13.77
C ASP A 213 10.82 -9.06 -14.54
N GLY A 214 9.60 -8.77 -14.09
CA GLY A 214 8.72 -7.74 -14.62
C GLY A 214 7.99 -8.09 -15.93
N VAL A 215 8.17 -9.32 -16.44
CA VAL A 215 7.68 -9.73 -17.77
C VAL A 215 6.90 -11.04 -17.70
N THR A 216 7.38 -12.02 -16.92
CA THR A 216 6.74 -13.33 -16.80
C THR A 216 5.53 -13.22 -15.87
N PRO A 217 4.35 -13.76 -16.22
CA PRO A 217 3.21 -13.79 -15.31
C PRO A 217 3.54 -14.49 -13.99
N ALA A 218 3.19 -13.84 -12.88
CA ALA A 218 3.18 -14.44 -11.55
C ALA A 218 2.06 -15.48 -11.43
N ALA A 219 2.24 -16.44 -10.54
CA ALA A 219 1.27 -17.51 -10.35
C ALA A 219 0.11 -17.05 -9.47
N ASP A 220 -1.09 -17.55 -9.80
CA ASP A 220 -2.19 -17.65 -8.85
C ASP A 220 -2.26 -19.09 -8.34
N HIS A 221 -1.91 -19.31 -7.07
CA HIS A 221 -1.86 -20.66 -6.52
C HIS A 221 -3.24 -21.29 -6.28
N ASN A 222 -4.32 -20.52 -6.39
CA ASN A 222 -5.67 -21.09 -6.49
C ASN A 222 -5.88 -21.83 -7.82
N ILE A 223 -5.25 -21.33 -8.90
CA ILE A 223 -5.33 -21.93 -10.24
C ILE A 223 -4.32 -23.08 -10.38
N THR A 224 -3.09 -22.88 -9.91
CA THR A 224 -2.05 -23.93 -10.03
C THR A 224 -2.24 -25.10 -9.07
N GLY A 225 -3.06 -24.93 -8.02
CA GLY A 225 -3.27 -25.95 -6.98
C GLY A 225 -2.05 -26.21 -6.08
N ASN A 226 -0.99 -25.39 -6.19
CA ASN A 226 0.17 -25.50 -5.33
C ASN A 226 -0.21 -25.11 -3.89
N MET A 227 0.08 -25.99 -2.94
CA MET A 227 -0.23 -25.83 -1.52
C MET A 227 1.02 -25.58 -0.65
N ASN A 228 2.21 -25.53 -1.26
CA ASN A 228 3.47 -25.38 -0.53
C ASN A 228 4.01 -23.94 -0.62
N PRO A 229 3.79 -23.09 0.40
CA PRO A 229 4.22 -21.69 0.37
C PRO A 229 5.74 -21.50 0.27
N ALA A 230 6.55 -22.50 0.63
CA ALA A 230 8.02 -22.42 0.47
C ALA A 230 8.47 -22.39 -1.00
N THR A 231 7.58 -22.70 -1.95
CA THR A 231 7.86 -22.68 -3.39
C THR A 231 7.28 -21.46 -4.11
N TYR A 232 6.58 -20.58 -3.40
CA TYR A 232 5.90 -19.43 -4.00
C TYR A 232 6.92 -18.34 -4.35
N GLY A 233 6.72 -17.69 -5.50
CA GLY A 233 7.41 -16.47 -5.84
C GLY A 233 6.92 -15.29 -4.98
N ALA A 234 7.77 -14.27 -4.82
CA ALA A 234 7.45 -13.09 -4.01
C ALA A 234 6.15 -12.38 -4.44
N ASN A 235 5.85 -12.41 -5.75
CA ASN A 235 4.68 -11.75 -6.33
C ASN A 235 3.48 -12.68 -6.52
N ASP A 236 3.59 -13.97 -6.20
CA ASP A 236 2.50 -14.92 -6.45
C ASP A 236 1.32 -14.71 -5.49
N ILE A 237 0.10 -14.98 -5.97
CA ILE A 237 -1.11 -15.00 -5.13
C ILE A 237 -1.12 -16.29 -4.31
N THR A 238 -1.32 -16.15 -3.00
CA THR A 238 -1.34 -17.29 -2.07
C THR A 238 -2.57 -18.17 -2.32
N ASN A 239 -2.43 -19.48 -2.25
CA ASN A 239 -3.60 -20.36 -2.32
C ASN A 239 -4.56 -20.09 -1.13
N SER A 240 -5.88 -20.05 -1.38
CA SER A 240 -6.89 -19.71 -0.38
C SER A 240 -6.98 -20.70 0.78
N ASP A 241 -6.76 -21.99 0.52
CA ASP A 241 -6.75 -23.02 1.56
C ASP A 241 -5.48 -22.92 2.42
N VAL A 242 -4.33 -22.60 1.81
CA VAL A 242 -3.09 -22.30 2.55
C VAL A 242 -3.27 -21.08 3.43
N PHE A 243 -3.84 -20.00 2.87
CA PHE A 243 -4.15 -18.79 3.63
C PHE A 243 -5.07 -19.12 4.83
N ALA A 244 -6.18 -19.83 4.60
CA ALA A 244 -7.13 -20.18 5.66
C ALA A 244 -6.48 -21.04 6.76
N GLY A 245 -5.65 -22.02 6.39
CA GLY A 245 -4.93 -22.88 7.34
C GLY A 245 -3.94 -22.09 8.19
N VAL A 246 -3.13 -21.22 7.57
CA VAL A 246 -2.16 -20.37 8.26
C VAL A 246 -2.87 -19.34 9.15
N TYR A 247 -3.91 -18.68 8.64
CA TYR A 247 -4.68 -17.69 9.39
C TYR A 247 -5.35 -18.33 10.62
N SER A 248 -5.89 -19.55 10.46
CA SER A 248 -6.43 -20.34 11.57
C SER A 248 -5.36 -20.64 12.63
N ASN A 249 -4.15 -21.02 12.22
CA ASN A 249 -3.02 -21.22 13.15
C ASN A 249 -2.68 -19.94 13.93
N ILE A 250 -2.57 -18.80 13.23
CA ILE A 250 -2.30 -17.49 13.84
C ILE A 250 -3.37 -17.17 14.91
N ILE A 251 -4.66 -17.26 14.54
CA ILE A 251 -5.75 -16.93 15.45
C ILE A 251 -5.87 -17.92 16.61
N ASN A 252 -5.69 -19.22 16.37
CA ASN A 252 -5.67 -20.24 17.43
C ASN A 252 -4.56 -19.95 18.44
N THR A 253 -3.38 -19.57 17.98
CA THR A 253 -2.24 -19.24 18.84
C THR A 253 -2.50 -17.98 19.66
N LEU A 254 -2.97 -16.90 19.02
CA LEU A 254 -3.30 -15.64 19.69
C LEU A 254 -4.37 -15.81 20.77
N THR A 255 -5.37 -16.67 20.53
CA THR A 255 -6.48 -16.93 21.45
C THR A 255 -6.22 -18.05 22.45
N ALA A 256 -5.05 -18.72 22.41
CA ALA A 256 -4.76 -19.90 23.22
C ALA A 256 -4.88 -19.66 24.73
N ASN A 257 -4.56 -18.44 25.18
CA ASN A 257 -4.62 -18.02 26.57
C ASN A 257 -5.81 -17.09 26.86
N GLY A 258 -6.84 -17.11 26.03
CA GLY A 258 -8.08 -16.35 26.23
C GLY A 258 -8.04 -14.90 25.77
N ALA A 259 -6.99 -14.48 25.04
CA ALA A 259 -6.92 -13.12 24.51
C ALA A 259 -8.10 -12.81 23.59
N LYS A 260 -8.75 -11.66 23.82
CA LYS A 260 -9.76 -11.11 22.90
C LYS A 260 -9.06 -10.33 21.79
N GLY A 261 -9.78 -9.91 20.76
CA GLY A 261 -9.13 -9.13 19.72
C GLY A 261 -10.00 -8.75 18.53
N VAL A 262 -9.44 -7.86 17.72
CA VAL A 262 -10.03 -7.45 16.44
C VAL A 262 -9.24 -8.07 15.31
N VAL A 263 -9.92 -8.74 14.40
CA VAL A 263 -9.33 -9.09 13.10
C VAL A 263 -9.81 -8.12 12.03
N ALA A 264 -9.02 -7.89 11.01
CA ALA A 264 -9.40 -7.00 9.91
C ALA A 264 -9.44 -7.73 8.57
N THR A 265 -10.47 -7.44 7.78
CA THR A 265 -10.57 -7.93 6.39
C THR A 265 -9.52 -7.27 5.50
N ILE A 266 -9.23 -7.87 4.35
CA ILE A 266 -8.31 -7.36 3.35
C ILE A 266 -9.03 -6.35 2.47
N PRO A 267 -8.52 -5.09 2.37
CA PRO A 267 -9.04 -4.08 1.47
C PRO A 267 -9.06 -4.53 0.00
N SER A 268 -9.90 -3.90 -0.82
CA SER A 268 -9.72 -4.01 -2.27
C SER A 268 -8.40 -3.34 -2.66
N VAL A 269 -7.38 -4.13 -2.95
CA VAL A 269 -6.04 -3.61 -3.23
C VAL A 269 -5.94 -2.87 -4.57
N THR A 270 -6.93 -3.00 -5.44
CA THR A 270 -6.96 -2.37 -6.77
C THR A 270 -7.71 -1.04 -6.79
N SER A 271 -8.39 -0.64 -5.70
CA SER A 271 -9.10 0.65 -5.61
C SER A 271 -8.23 1.78 -5.06
N ILE A 272 -7.03 1.47 -4.55
CA ILE A 272 -6.11 2.44 -3.97
C ILE A 272 -5.52 3.39 -5.02
N PRO A 273 -5.05 4.59 -4.61
CA PRO A 273 -4.49 5.57 -5.55
C PRO A 273 -3.35 5.07 -6.43
N TYR A 274 -2.63 4.04 -5.98
CA TYR A 274 -1.61 3.35 -6.76
C TYR A 274 -2.08 2.92 -8.15
N PHE A 275 -3.37 2.61 -8.31
CA PHE A 275 -3.96 2.13 -9.58
C PHE A 275 -4.88 3.14 -10.26
N THR A 276 -5.38 4.14 -9.52
CA THR A 276 -6.42 5.06 -10.02
C THR A 276 -5.87 6.42 -10.47
N THR A 277 -4.56 6.65 -10.29
CA THR A 277 -3.92 7.92 -10.66
C THR A 277 -3.56 8.01 -12.15
N VAL A 278 -3.08 6.92 -12.75
CA VAL A 278 -2.58 6.93 -14.14
C VAL A 278 -3.68 6.47 -15.09
N PRO A 279 -4.17 7.32 -16.02
CA PRO A 279 -5.24 6.94 -16.92
C PRO A 279 -4.75 6.01 -18.03
N TYR A 280 -5.61 5.11 -18.49
CA TYR A 280 -5.29 4.20 -19.61
C TYR A 280 -4.94 4.93 -20.92
N ASN A 281 -5.43 6.16 -21.09
CA ASN A 281 -5.18 7.03 -22.24
C ASN A 281 -4.22 8.19 -21.90
N ALA A 282 -3.14 7.88 -21.20
CA ALA A 282 -2.13 8.86 -20.77
C ALA A 282 -1.30 9.50 -21.90
N LEU A 283 -1.58 9.25 -23.18
CA LEU A 283 -0.81 9.80 -24.31
C LEU A 283 -1.55 10.94 -25.01
N PRO A 284 -1.18 12.22 -24.81
CA PRO A 284 -1.73 13.32 -25.60
C PRO A 284 -1.38 13.16 -27.08
N ALA A 285 -2.29 13.51 -27.98
CA ALA A 285 -2.04 13.48 -29.42
C ALA A 285 -0.83 14.34 -29.80
N GLU A 286 -0.60 15.45 -29.11
CA GLU A 286 0.53 16.36 -29.33
C GLU A 286 1.88 15.69 -29.13
N ALA A 287 1.96 14.66 -28.27
CA ALA A 287 3.18 13.90 -28.01
C ALA A 287 3.53 12.91 -29.15
N THR A 288 2.57 12.56 -30.00
CA THR A 288 2.73 11.51 -31.02
C THR A 288 2.41 11.97 -32.44
N ALA A 289 1.66 13.07 -32.63
CA ALA A 289 1.18 13.54 -33.92
C ALA A 289 2.29 14.03 -34.88
N SER A 290 3.44 14.42 -34.36
CA SER A 290 4.63 14.77 -35.17
C SER A 290 5.58 13.59 -35.39
N ASN A 291 5.35 12.45 -34.71
CA ASN A 291 6.18 11.26 -34.82
C ASN A 291 5.73 10.40 -36.01
N ALA A 292 6.26 10.70 -37.20
CA ALA A 292 5.95 10.00 -38.44
C ALA A 292 6.20 8.47 -38.34
N THR A 293 7.22 8.04 -37.59
CA THR A 293 7.51 6.63 -37.37
C THR A 293 6.42 5.95 -36.55
N ALA A 294 5.95 6.58 -35.47
CA ALA A 294 4.84 6.07 -34.67
C ALA A 294 3.55 6.01 -35.51
N ILE A 295 3.22 7.06 -36.26
CA ILE A 295 2.03 7.07 -37.11
C ILE A 295 2.05 5.92 -38.13
N ALA A 296 3.16 5.75 -38.86
CA ALA A 296 3.30 4.67 -39.83
C ALA A 296 3.25 3.28 -39.18
N LEU A 297 3.86 3.11 -38.00
CA LEU A 297 3.81 1.88 -37.22
C LEU A 297 2.37 1.53 -36.85
N TYR A 298 1.59 2.46 -36.32
CA TYR A 298 0.22 2.20 -35.89
C TYR A 298 -0.72 1.93 -37.07
N GLN A 299 -0.52 2.58 -38.23
CA GLN A 299 -1.23 2.23 -39.46
C GLN A 299 -0.94 0.79 -39.90
N PHE A 300 0.33 0.39 -39.87
CA PHE A 300 0.74 -0.99 -40.15
C PHE A 300 0.12 -1.98 -39.15
N LEU A 301 0.22 -1.70 -37.85
CA LEU A 301 -0.29 -2.57 -36.79
C LEU A 301 -1.81 -2.73 -36.87
N SER A 302 -2.54 -1.70 -37.28
CA SER A 302 -3.99 -1.80 -37.50
C SER A 302 -4.36 -2.86 -38.52
N VAL A 303 -3.57 -3.01 -39.58
CA VAL A 303 -3.80 -4.05 -40.59
C VAL A 303 -3.27 -5.39 -40.08
N ALA A 304 -2.00 -5.44 -39.65
CA ALA A 304 -1.33 -6.68 -39.27
C ALA A 304 -1.97 -7.39 -38.06
N THR A 305 -2.63 -6.64 -37.18
CA THR A 305 -3.31 -7.18 -35.99
C THR A 305 -4.82 -7.33 -36.16
N GLY A 306 -5.37 -7.07 -37.36
CA GLY A 306 -6.80 -7.15 -37.63
C GLY A 306 -7.63 -6.17 -36.80
N GLY A 307 -7.10 -4.97 -36.55
CA GLY A 307 -7.77 -3.90 -35.79
C GLY A 307 -7.56 -3.92 -34.27
N ARG A 308 -6.82 -4.90 -33.72
CA ARG A 308 -6.50 -4.95 -32.26
C ARG A 308 -5.76 -3.70 -31.78
N ILE A 309 -4.89 -3.15 -32.61
CA ILE A 309 -4.21 -1.86 -32.39
C ILE A 309 -4.74 -0.89 -33.44
N SER A 310 -5.34 0.22 -33.04
CA SER A 310 -5.94 1.19 -33.96
C SER A 310 -4.95 2.30 -34.31
N PRO A 311 -5.11 3.02 -35.43
CA PRO A 311 -4.28 4.19 -35.73
C PRO A 311 -4.33 5.24 -34.62
N LEU A 312 -3.23 5.96 -34.42
CA LEU A 312 -3.18 7.07 -33.46
C LEU A 312 -4.14 8.19 -33.89
N ASN A 313 -4.87 8.75 -32.93
CA ASN A 313 -5.60 10.00 -33.09
C ASN A 313 -4.60 11.16 -33.02
N THR A 314 -4.52 11.94 -34.10
CA THR A 314 -3.62 13.10 -34.22
C THR A 314 -4.34 14.43 -34.03
N THR A 315 -5.63 14.41 -33.67
CA THR A 315 -6.42 15.63 -33.46
C THR A 315 -5.94 16.32 -32.18
N PRO A 316 -5.59 17.63 -32.20
CA PRO A 316 -5.23 18.37 -31.00
C PRO A 316 -6.31 18.27 -29.91
N GLY A 317 -5.88 18.13 -28.66
CA GLY A 317 -6.72 17.93 -27.48
C GLY A 317 -7.24 16.51 -27.29
N SER A 318 -7.00 15.59 -28.23
CA SER A 318 -7.35 14.18 -28.08
C SER A 318 -6.27 13.39 -27.33
N LYS A 319 -6.65 12.21 -26.82
CA LYS A 319 -5.75 11.30 -26.12
C LYS A 319 -5.81 9.91 -26.75
N ASN A 320 -4.66 9.25 -26.76
CA ASN A 320 -4.49 7.89 -27.25
C ASN A 320 -4.33 6.90 -26.09
N PRO A 321 -4.90 5.69 -26.19
CA PRO A 321 -4.63 4.63 -25.22
C PRO A 321 -3.17 4.19 -25.27
N VAL A 322 -2.58 3.98 -24.09
CA VAL A 322 -1.23 3.45 -23.94
C VAL A 322 -1.14 2.04 -24.55
N LEU A 323 -0.05 1.75 -25.25
CA LEU A 323 0.24 0.42 -25.80
C LEU A 323 0.80 -0.48 -24.69
N ILE A 324 0.23 -1.67 -24.52
CA ILE A 324 0.60 -2.60 -23.46
C ILE A 324 0.83 -4.00 -24.01
N LYS A 325 1.67 -4.79 -23.33
CA LYS A 325 1.76 -6.23 -23.52
C LYS A 325 0.68 -6.90 -22.66
N ASP A 326 -0.13 -7.74 -23.28
CA ASP A 326 -1.13 -8.55 -22.58
C ASP A 326 -0.79 -10.03 -22.78
N THR A 327 -0.34 -10.69 -21.73
CA THR A 327 0.16 -12.07 -21.80
C THR A 327 -0.95 -13.10 -22.03
N ASP A 328 -2.22 -12.73 -21.83
CA ASP A 328 -3.36 -13.62 -22.03
C ASP A 328 -3.85 -13.63 -23.50
N LEU A 329 -3.39 -12.69 -24.32
CA LEU A 329 -3.73 -12.66 -25.74
C LEU A 329 -3.06 -13.79 -26.53
N THR A 330 -3.76 -14.31 -27.54
CA THR A 330 -3.15 -15.15 -28.56
C THR A 330 -1.98 -14.44 -29.21
N ASN A 331 -0.82 -15.11 -29.19
CA ASN A 331 0.41 -14.59 -29.77
C ASN A 331 0.39 -14.71 -31.30
N ILE A 332 0.32 -13.56 -31.98
CA ILE A 332 0.30 -13.42 -33.44
C ILE A 332 1.64 -12.94 -34.01
N SER A 333 2.75 -13.20 -33.31
CA SER A 333 4.11 -12.77 -33.72
C SER A 333 4.43 -13.15 -35.17
N ALA A 334 4.10 -14.38 -35.57
CA ALA A 334 4.36 -14.88 -36.93
C ALA A 334 3.57 -14.10 -37.99
N THR A 335 2.32 -13.75 -37.70
CA THR A 335 1.49 -12.93 -38.60
C THR A 335 2.12 -11.55 -38.77
N ILE A 336 2.45 -10.86 -37.67
CA ILE A 336 3.04 -9.52 -37.72
C ILE A 336 4.36 -9.52 -38.48
N GLN A 337 5.21 -10.52 -38.24
CA GLN A 337 6.48 -10.69 -38.97
C GLN A 337 6.25 -10.85 -40.48
N ALA A 338 5.28 -11.67 -40.90
CA ALA A 338 4.97 -11.86 -42.31
C ALA A 338 4.45 -10.57 -42.97
N TYR A 339 3.54 -9.85 -42.29
CA TYR A 339 3.05 -8.55 -42.77
C TYR A 339 4.18 -7.52 -42.87
N ALA A 340 5.09 -7.47 -41.90
CA ALA A 340 6.22 -6.55 -41.92
C ALA A 340 7.19 -6.85 -43.07
N ALA A 341 7.52 -8.13 -43.29
CA ALA A 341 8.39 -8.56 -44.38
C ALA A 341 7.79 -8.27 -45.77
N GLY A 342 6.45 -8.32 -45.91
CA GLY A 342 5.73 -8.00 -47.12
C GLY A 342 5.26 -6.54 -47.25
N SER A 343 5.63 -5.66 -46.31
CA SER A 343 5.04 -4.31 -46.23
C SER A 343 5.51 -3.33 -47.33
N GLY A 344 6.63 -3.62 -47.99
CA GLY A 344 7.29 -2.67 -48.90
C GLY A 344 7.92 -1.46 -48.20
N ASN A 345 7.80 -1.34 -46.87
CA ASN A 345 8.44 -0.31 -46.08
C ASN A 345 9.82 -0.80 -45.60
N PRO A 346 10.94 -0.19 -46.02
CA PRO A 346 12.28 -0.67 -45.69
C PRO A 346 12.54 -0.79 -44.18
N LEU A 347 12.02 0.13 -43.37
CA LEU A 347 12.18 0.12 -41.92
C LEU A 347 11.45 -1.06 -41.28
N LEU A 348 10.20 -1.33 -41.71
CA LEU A 348 9.41 -2.44 -41.19
C LEU A 348 9.98 -3.80 -41.63
N MET A 349 10.39 -3.90 -42.90
CA MET A 349 11.00 -5.12 -43.44
C MET A 349 12.30 -5.48 -42.73
N ALA A 350 13.18 -4.49 -42.50
CA ALA A 350 14.44 -4.70 -41.79
C ALA A 350 14.25 -5.16 -40.33
N ASN A 351 13.10 -4.85 -39.73
CA ASN A 351 12.79 -5.16 -38.34
C ASN A 351 11.71 -6.24 -38.18
N ALA A 352 11.33 -6.95 -39.24
CA ALA A 352 10.14 -7.81 -39.26
C ALA A 352 10.08 -8.82 -38.11
N ALA A 353 11.20 -9.49 -37.80
CA ALA A 353 11.28 -10.43 -36.68
C ALA A 353 11.10 -9.73 -35.31
N ALA A 354 11.75 -8.58 -35.11
CA ALA A 354 11.61 -7.79 -33.88
C ALA A 354 10.18 -7.28 -33.70
N LEU A 355 9.55 -6.77 -34.76
CA LEU A 355 8.15 -6.33 -34.74
C LEU A 355 7.21 -7.48 -34.35
N GLY A 356 7.45 -8.69 -34.87
CA GLY A 356 6.71 -9.88 -34.48
C GLY A 356 6.78 -10.12 -32.97
N VAL A 357 7.99 -10.15 -32.41
CA VAL A 357 8.21 -10.37 -30.97
C VAL A 357 7.59 -9.26 -30.10
N ILE A 358 7.80 -8.00 -30.48
CA ILE A 358 7.34 -6.84 -29.70
C ILE A 358 5.80 -6.79 -29.67
N TYR A 359 5.14 -6.91 -30.81
CA TYR A 359 3.70 -6.65 -30.93
C TYR A 359 2.82 -7.90 -30.96
N GLY A 360 3.40 -9.10 -30.95
CA GLY A 360 2.66 -10.37 -31.08
C GLY A 360 1.55 -10.55 -30.04
N GLN A 361 1.67 -9.92 -28.88
CA GLN A 361 0.60 -9.83 -27.87
C GLN A 361 0.43 -8.41 -27.34
N ALA A 362 0.69 -7.41 -28.19
CA ALA A 362 0.41 -6.03 -27.83
C ALA A 362 -1.04 -5.67 -28.15
N ARG A 363 -1.60 -4.75 -27.37
CA ARG A 363 -2.90 -4.12 -27.64
C ARG A 363 -2.93 -2.71 -27.04
N HIS A 364 -3.92 -1.92 -27.44
CA HIS A 364 -4.27 -0.74 -26.66
C HIS A 364 -4.79 -1.15 -25.28
N ALA A 365 -4.40 -0.36 -24.28
CA ALA A 365 -5.09 -0.35 -23.01
C ALA A 365 -6.55 0.10 -23.17
N THR A 366 -7.37 -0.32 -22.23
CA THR A 366 -8.79 0.00 -22.13
C THR A 366 -9.04 0.68 -20.78
N ALA A 367 -10.23 1.26 -20.60
CA ALA A 367 -10.63 1.83 -19.31
C ALA A 367 -10.66 0.80 -18.16
N GLU A 368 -10.62 -0.51 -18.48
CA GLU A 368 -10.57 -1.58 -17.49
C GLU A 368 -9.15 -1.91 -17.03
N ASP A 369 -8.11 -1.49 -17.76
CA ASP A 369 -6.73 -1.78 -17.35
C ASP A 369 -6.27 -0.76 -16.30
N LEU A 370 -5.61 -1.26 -15.24
CA LEU A 370 -5.12 -0.43 -14.15
C LEU A 370 -3.61 -0.25 -14.24
N PHE A 371 -3.17 0.99 -14.35
CA PHE A 371 -1.75 1.33 -14.43
C PHE A 371 -1.18 1.55 -13.04
N VAL A 372 -0.01 0.98 -12.77
CA VAL A 372 0.70 1.23 -11.51
C VAL A 372 1.21 2.66 -11.47
N LEU A 373 1.14 3.32 -10.32
CA LEU A 373 1.51 4.73 -10.16
C LEU A 373 2.92 5.06 -10.70
N PRO A 374 3.96 4.23 -10.48
CA PRO A 374 5.30 4.49 -11.03
C PRO A 374 5.36 4.52 -12.57
N SER A 375 4.39 3.94 -13.28
CA SER A 375 4.33 3.98 -14.75
C SER A 375 4.21 5.40 -15.31
N SER A 376 3.66 6.34 -14.54
CA SER A 376 3.56 7.76 -14.90
C SER A 376 4.91 8.38 -15.30
N SER A 377 6.00 7.92 -14.69
CA SER A 377 7.35 8.44 -14.94
C SER A 377 8.01 7.89 -16.22
N ILE A 378 7.51 6.78 -16.76
CA ILE A 378 8.12 6.12 -17.92
C ILE A 378 7.30 6.23 -19.20
N ILE A 379 5.98 6.45 -19.11
CA ILE A 379 5.11 6.55 -20.29
C ILE A 379 5.58 7.71 -21.17
N GLY A 380 5.76 7.45 -22.46
CA GLY A 380 6.25 8.42 -23.45
C GLY A 380 7.76 8.66 -23.41
N GLN A 381 8.50 8.03 -22.49
CA GLN A 381 9.96 8.13 -22.42
C GLN A 381 10.64 7.01 -23.22
N ALA A 382 11.81 7.31 -23.77
CA ALA A 382 12.66 6.30 -24.41
C ALA A 382 13.11 5.25 -23.38
N ASN A 383 13.10 3.99 -23.77
CA ASN A 383 13.50 2.85 -22.96
C ASN A 383 14.90 2.41 -23.40
N PRO A 384 15.92 2.50 -22.53
CA PRO A 384 17.28 2.10 -22.87
C PRO A 384 17.44 0.61 -23.22
N ALA A 385 16.51 -0.25 -22.79
CA ALA A 385 16.47 -1.67 -23.15
C ALA A 385 15.69 -1.93 -24.46
N GLY A 386 15.00 -0.91 -25.00
CA GLY A 386 14.32 -0.97 -26.28
C GLY A 386 15.28 -0.81 -27.46
N THR A 387 14.82 -1.13 -28.66
CA THR A 387 15.58 -0.90 -29.90
C THR A 387 14.95 0.23 -30.68
N ALA A 388 15.66 1.36 -30.82
CA ALA A 388 15.19 2.49 -31.62
C ALA A 388 14.90 2.06 -33.07
N PRO A 389 13.80 2.54 -33.69
CA PRO A 389 12.85 3.55 -33.18
C PRO A 389 11.65 2.98 -32.40
N PHE A 390 11.69 1.70 -31.99
CA PHE A 390 10.63 0.99 -31.29
C PHE A 390 10.88 0.90 -29.77
N ASP A 391 11.37 1.99 -29.19
CA ASP A 391 11.88 2.05 -27.83
C ASP A 391 11.12 3.01 -26.91
N VAL A 392 10.03 3.65 -27.35
CA VAL A 392 9.29 4.61 -26.52
C VAL A 392 8.20 3.89 -25.72
N ASN A 393 8.35 3.85 -24.39
CA ASN A 393 7.45 3.15 -23.46
C ASN A 393 5.99 3.59 -23.62
N GLY A 394 5.12 2.63 -23.83
CA GLY A 394 3.68 2.85 -23.99
C GLY A 394 3.29 3.43 -25.35
N VAL A 395 4.24 3.78 -26.22
CA VAL A 395 3.99 4.37 -27.55
C VAL A 395 4.47 3.41 -28.64
N THR A 396 5.77 3.34 -28.90
CA THR A 396 6.33 2.40 -29.88
C THR A 396 6.80 1.11 -29.22
N LEU A 397 7.03 1.09 -27.91
CA LEU A 397 7.33 -0.10 -27.13
C LEU A 397 6.15 -0.37 -26.18
N PRO A 398 5.42 -1.50 -26.29
CA PRO A 398 4.36 -1.83 -25.35
C PRO A 398 4.90 -1.90 -23.91
N LEU A 399 4.16 -1.35 -22.94
CA LEU A 399 4.53 -1.51 -21.54
C LEU A 399 4.56 -2.99 -21.17
N ALA A 400 5.63 -3.43 -20.50
CA ALA A 400 5.75 -4.76 -19.93
C ALA A 400 4.67 -5.03 -18.86
N ASN A 401 4.40 -6.31 -18.59
CA ASN A 401 3.34 -6.77 -17.68
C ASN A 401 3.36 -6.03 -16.34
N LYS A 402 4.56 -5.80 -15.76
CA LYS A 402 4.68 -5.14 -14.46
C LYS A 402 4.04 -3.77 -14.30
N TRP A 403 3.78 -3.07 -15.40
CA TRP A 403 3.27 -1.71 -15.37
C TRP A 403 1.75 -1.63 -15.39
N VAL A 404 1.06 -2.71 -15.76
CA VAL A 404 -0.37 -2.71 -16.03
C VAL A 404 -1.01 -3.99 -15.51
N LEU A 405 -2.05 -3.84 -14.71
CA LEU A 405 -2.89 -4.94 -14.26
C LEU A 405 -4.11 -5.03 -15.17
N THR A 406 -4.20 -6.10 -15.96
CA THR A 406 -5.27 -6.34 -16.93
C THR A 406 -6.57 -6.82 -16.26
N THR A 407 -7.68 -6.80 -17.00
CA THR A 407 -8.99 -7.29 -16.51
C THR A 407 -8.96 -8.70 -15.93
N ASN A 408 -8.26 -9.64 -16.59
CA ASN A 408 -8.16 -11.01 -16.11
C ASN A 408 -7.37 -11.09 -14.80
N GLU A 409 -6.30 -10.30 -14.69
CA GLU A 409 -5.47 -10.24 -13.49
C GLU A 409 -6.22 -9.57 -12.32
N LYS A 410 -7.04 -8.54 -12.59
CA LYS A 410 -7.96 -7.97 -11.59
C LYS A 410 -8.92 -9.02 -11.04
N VAL A 411 -9.46 -9.89 -11.89
CA VAL A 411 -10.38 -10.96 -11.46
C VAL A 411 -9.67 -11.95 -10.54
N LYS A 412 -8.42 -12.35 -10.84
CA LYS A 412 -7.61 -13.21 -9.94
C LYS A 412 -7.47 -12.57 -8.56
N VAL A 413 -7.09 -11.29 -8.51
CA VAL A 413 -6.95 -10.52 -7.26
C VAL A 413 -8.26 -10.43 -6.48
N ALA A 414 -9.36 -10.11 -7.15
CA ALA A 414 -10.68 -9.98 -6.54
C ALA A 414 -11.18 -11.32 -5.96
N ASN A 415 -11.02 -12.42 -6.71
CA ASN A 415 -11.43 -13.75 -6.26
C ASN A 415 -10.66 -14.20 -5.02
N ALA A 416 -9.32 -14.07 -5.04
CA ALA A 416 -8.49 -14.41 -3.88
C ALA A 416 -8.83 -13.55 -2.66
N THR A 417 -8.99 -12.23 -2.85
CA THR A 417 -9.37 -11.30 -1.76
C THR A 417 -10.71 -11.70 -1.13
N SER A 418 -11.71 -12.03 -1.94
CA SER A 418 -13.01 -12.50 -1.47
C SER A 418 -12.91 -13.80 -0.66
N SER A 419 -12.15 -14.78 -1.15
CA SER A 419 -11.93 -16.05 -0.45
C SER A 419 -11.22 -15.86 0.89
N TYR A 420 -10.17 -15.04 0.93
CA TYR A 420 -9.46 -14.72 2.17
C TYR A 420 -10.39 -14.02 3.18
N ASN A 421 -11.18 -13.04 2.74
CA ASN A 421 -12.12 -12.33 3.60
C ASN A 421 -13.22 -13.23 4.16
N ALA A 422 -13.69 -14.21 3.38
CA ALA A 422 -14.61 -15.23 3.87
C ALA A 422 -13.96 -16.08 4.98
N ALA A 423 -12.71 -16.50 4.79
CA ALA A 423 -11.95 -17.25 5.79
C ALA A 423 -11.74 -16.42 7.08
N ILE A 424 -11.31 -15.17 6.97
CA ILE A 424 -11.10 -14.26 8.11
C ILE A 424 -12.38 -14.16 8.96
N ARG A 425 -13.54 -13.89 8.33
CA ARG A 425 -14.81 -13.77 9.05
C ARG A 425 -15.24 -15.07 9.71
N SER A 426 -15.12 -16.20 8.99
CA SER A 426 -15.49 -17.51 9.52
C SER A 426 -14.63 -17.90 10.73
N ILE A 427 -13.31 -17.71 10.63
CA ILE A 427 -12.37 -18.00 11.72
C ILE A 427 -12.63 -17.07 12.91
N ALA A 428 -12.87 -15.79 12.68
CA ALA A 428 -13.21 -14.83 13.74
C ALA A 428 -14.49 -15.22 14.49
N ALA A 429 -15.54 -15.58 13.75
CA ALA A 429 -16.80 -16.02 14.33
C ALA A 429 -16.62 -17.28 15.20
N SER A 430 -15.77 -18.22 14.77
CA SER A 430 -15.47 -19.44 15.54
C SER A 430 -14.75 -19.18 16.88
N LYS A 431 -14.20 -17.98 17.08
CA LYS A 431 -13.45 -17.56 18.27
C LYS A 431 -14.10 -16.42 19.04
N GLY A 432 -15.26 -15.93 18.61
CA GLY A 432 -15.91 -14.77 19.23
C GLY A 432 -15.06 -13.50 19.14
N LEU A 433 -14.42 -13.27 18.00
CA LEU A 433 -13.58 -12.10 17.75
C LEU A 433 -14.36 -11.03 16.97
N ALA A 434 -14.07 -9.76 17.29
CA ALA A 434 -14.60 -8.64 16.53
C ALA A 434 -13.95 -8.58 15.14
N VAL A 435 -14.72 -8.15 14.13
CA VAL A 435 -14.22 -8.00 12.75
C VAL A 435 -14.32 -6.53 12.34
N ALA A 436 -13.17 -5.91 12.07
CA ALA A 436 -13.11 -4.63 11.38
C ALA A 436 -13.15 -4.87 9.86
N ASP A 437 -14.24 -4.46 9.22
CA ASP A 437 -14.43 -4.70 7.78
C ASP A 437 -13.70 -3.66 6.92
N MET A 438 -12.38 -3.76 6.89
CA MET A 438 -11.53 -2.84 6.12
C MET A 438 -11.74 -2.95 4.61
N ASN A 439 -12.28 -4.05 4.10
CA ASN A 439 -12.74 -4.11 2.71
C ASN A 439 -13.83 -3.08 2.42
N LEU A 440 -14.84 -3.01 3.29
CA LEU A 440 -15.91 -2.03 3.17
C LEU A 440 -15.42 -0.60 3.46
N ILE A 441 -14.73 -0.41 4.60
CA ILE A 441 -14.27 0.90 5.08
C ILE A 441 -13.35 1.55 4.04
N MET A 442 -12.34 0.84 3.55
CA MET A 442 -11.36 1.42 2.61
C MET A 442 -11.98 1.71 1.24
N ASN A 443 -12.98 0.94 0.80
CA ASN A 443 -13.71 1.25 -0.43
C ASN A 443 -14.48 2.57 -0.32
N GLN A 444 -15.04 2.87 0.86
CA GLN A 444 -15.68 4.17 1.10
C GLN A 444 -14.66 5.32 1.09
N LEU A 445 -13.44 5.10 1.64
CA LEU A 445 -12.36 6.10 1.61
C LEU A 445 -11.99 6.51 0.20
N VAL A 446 -11.94 5.56 -0.74
CA VAL A 446 -11.62 5.82 -2.15
C VAL A 446 -12.71 6.62 -2.86
N SER A 447 -13.98 6.38 -2.52
CA SER A 447 -15.14 7.08 -3.13
C SER A 447 -15.46 8.46 -2.54
N GLY A 448 -14.77 8.87 -1.48
CA GLY A 448 -15.09 10.08 -0.71
C GLY A 448 -15.83 9.75 0.57
N LEU A 449 -15.12 9.34 1.63
CA LEU A 449 -15.73 9.07 2.93
C LEU A 449 -16.05 10.39 3.63
N ARG A 450 -17.31 10.51 4.07
CA ARG A 450 -17.78 11.53 5.00
C ARG A 450 -17.60 10.99 6.41
N ILE A 451 -16.59 11.46 7.16
CA ILE A 451 -16.51 11.13 8.59
C ILE A 451 -17.59 11.90 9.37
N ASP A 452 -17.76 11.54 10.65
CA ASP A 452 -18.82 12.06 11.54
C ASP A 452 -18.80 13.60 11.68
N ASP A 453 -17.67 14.26 11.42
CA ASP A 453 -17.55 15.73 11.41
C ASP A 453 -17.97 16.40 10.07
N GLY A 454 -18.36 15.60 9.07
CA GLY A 454 -18.80 16.06 7.76
C GLY A 454 -17.71 16.24 6.70
N THR A 455 -16.43 16.03 7.03
CA THR A 455 -15.30 16.16 6.08
C THR A 455 -15.30 15.06 5.02
N ILE A 456 -15.12 15.42 3.75
CA ILE A 456 -14.94 14.48 2.63
C ILE A 456 -13.45 14.32 2.35
N TYR A 457 -12.95 13.11 2.53
CA TYR A 457 -11.56 12.77 2.23
C TYR A 457 -11.39 12.20 0.82
N THR A 458 -10.23 12.40 0.20
CA THR A 458 -9.96 11.98 -1.19
C THR A 458 -8.66 11.20 -1.33
N ALA A 459 -8.50 10.56 -2.49
CA ALA A 459 -7.28 9.92 -2.96
C ALA A 459 -6.43 10.83 -3.88
N ASN A 460 -6.85 12.08 -4.13
CA ASN A 460 -6.21 12.94 -5.12
C ASN A 460 -5.11 13.83 -4.51
N TYR A 461 -3.86 13.39 -4.61
CA TYR A 461 -2.67 14.12 -4.17
C TYR A 461 -2.33 15.34 -5.02
N PHE A 462 -2.73 15.32 -6.29
CA PHE A 462 -2.21 16.21 -7.32
C PHE A 462 -3.07 17.46 -7.49
N SER A 463 -4.07 17.66 -6.64
CA SER A 463 -4.82 18.90 -6.56
C SER A 463 -4.53 19.62 -5.25
N PRO A 464 -4.00 20.86 -5.29
CA PRO A 464 -3.83 21.69 -4.09
C PRO A 464 -5.12 21.88 -3.28
N SER A 465 -6.28 21.80 -3.94
CA SER A 465 -7.59 21.88 -3.28
C SER A 465 -7.98 20.63 -2.48
N THR A 466 -7.35 19.49 -2.74
CA THR A 466 -7.65 18.21 -2.06
C THR A 466 -6.48 17.67 -1.25
N ALA A 467 -5.27 18.22 -1.40
CA ALA A 467 -4.07 17.81 -0.65
C ALA A 467 -4.29 17.81 0.88
N GLY A 468 -5.08 18.76 1.38
CA GLY A 468 -5.46 18.86 2.80
C GLY A 468 -6.43 17.77 3.29
N SER A 469 -7.08 17.05 2.39
CA SER A 469 -8.04 15.97 2.69
C SER A 469 -7.61 14.61 2.13
N VAL A 470 -6.32 14.44 1.80
CA VAL A 470 -5.79 13.13 1.42
C VAL A 470 -5.55 12.26 2.65
N LEU A 471 -5.95 10.99 2.59
CA LEU A 471 -5.71 9.99 3.65
C LEU A 471 -4.60 8.99 3.30
N PHE A 472 -4.25 8.87 2.04
CA PHE A 472 -3.14 8.02 1.62
C PHE A 472 -1.83 8.80 1.62
N SER A 473 -0.72 8.08 1.72
CA SER A 473 0.65 8.57 1.66
C SER A 473 1.16 8.54 0.22
N LEU A 474 2.32 9.12 -0.06
CA LEU A 474 2.77 9.36 -1.43
C LEU A 474 3.14 8.09 -2.22
N ASP A 475 3.22 6.94 -1.55
CA ASP A 475 3.36 5.65 -2.23
C ASP A 475 2.07 5.15 -2.90
N GLY A 476 0.93 5.83 -2.69
CA GLY A 476 -0.35 5.47 -3.30
C GLY A 476 -1.00 4.22 -2.70
N VAL A 477 -0.40 3.60 -1.67
CA VAL A 477 -0.82 2.33 -1.09
C VAL A 477 -1.18 2.49 0.38
N HIS A 478 -0.27 3.05 1.16
CA HIS A 478 -0.41 3.13 2.61
C HIS A 478 -1.09 4.43 3.04
N PRO A 479 -1.78 4.44 4.19
CA PRO A 479 -2.26 5.66 4.82
C PRO A 479 -1.13 6.63 5.18
N ASN A 480 -1.42 7.92 5.14
CA ASN A 480 -0.61 8.94 5.82
C ASN A 480 -1.04 9.03 7.32
N PRO A 481 -0.42 9.88 8.15
CA PRO A 481 -0.78 10.00 9.57
C PRO A 481 -2.28 10.23 9.82
N ARG A 482 -2.94 11.05 8.99
CA ARG A 482 -4.38 11.27 9.05
C ARG A 482 -5.18 10.02 8.69
N GLY A 483 -4.79 9.31 7.63
CA GLY A 483 -5.41 8.04 7.26
C GLY A 483 -5.29 6.98 8.35
N TYR A 484 -4.14 6.89 9.02
CA TYR A 484 -3.97 6.00 10.17
C TYR A 484 -4.86 6.38 11.35
N ALA A 485 -5.08 7.67 11.62
CA ALA A 485 -6.03 8.11 12.63
C ALA A 485 -7.48 7.70 12.29
N VAL A 486 -7.88 7.78 11.02
CA VAL A 486 -9.20 7.28 10.57
C VAL A 486 -9.31 5.78 10.78
N ILE A 487 -8.30 5.00 10.38
CA ILE A 487 -8.27 3.54 10.60
C ILE A 487 -8.37 3.19 12.09
N ALA A 488 -7.62 3.88 12.95
CA ALA A 488 -7.68 3.68 14.40
C ALA A 488 -9.09 3.95 14.94
N ASN A 489 -9.74 5.02 14.47
CA ASN A 489 -11.12 5.34 14.84
C ASN A 489 -12.11 4.25 14.43
N GLU A 490 -11.99 3.71 13.22
CA GLU A 490 -12.88 2.64 12.76
C GLU A 490 -12.68 1.34 13.55
N ILE A 491 -11.45 1.02 13.96
CA ILE A 491 -11.20 -0.10 14.87
C ILE A 491 -11.78 0.19 16.27
N ILE A 492 -11.63 1.41 16.79
CA ILE A 492 -12.24 1.81 18.08
C ILE A 492 -13.76 1.66 18.04
N LYS A 493 -14.43 2.08 16.96
CA LYS A 493 -15.87 1.90 16.78
C LYS A 493 -16.27 0.42 16.85
N VAL A 494 -15.50 -0.46 16.21
CA VAL A 494 -15.70 -1.92 16.26
C VAL A 494 -15.53 -2.44 17.68
N ILE A 495 -14.51 -1.99 18.40
CA ILE A 495 -14.26 -2.40 19.80
C ILE A 495 -15.39 -1.94 20.70
N ASN A 496 -15.78 -0.66 20.64
CA ASN A 496 -16.85 -0.09 21.45
C ASN A 496 -18.17 -0.85 21.25
N ASN A 497 -18.50 -1.18 19.99
CA ASN A 497 -19.72 -1.92 19.66
C ASN A 497 -19.66 -3.39 20.09
N TYR A 498 -18.55 -4.09 19.83
CA TYR A 498 -18.48 -5.54 20.04
C TYR A 498 -18.16 -5.93 21.49
N TYR A 499 -17.32 -5.15 22.16
CA TYR A 499 -16.88 -5.40 23.54
C TYR A 499 -17.56 -4.50 24.56
N HIS A 500 -18.61 -3.76 24.17
CA HIS A 500 -19.34 -2.85 25.06
C HIS A 500 -18.42 -1.83 25.75
N ALA A 501 -17.34 -1.44 25.06
CA ALA A 501 -16.36 -0.47 25.53
C ALA A 501 -16.83 0.96 25.22
N ASN A 502 -16.22 1.93 25.88
CA ASN A 502 -16.38 3.35 25.57
C ASN A 502 -14.99 3.99 25.49
N ILE A 503 -14.33 3.80 24.36
CA ILE A 503 -13.00 4.34 24.09
C ILE A 503 -13.15 5.59 23.20
N PRO A 504 -12.49 6.71 23.54
CA PRO A 504 -12.60 7.92 22.74
C PRO A 504 -11.88 7.80 21.41
N ILE A 505 -12.45 8.41 20.37
CA ILE A 505 -11.85 8.53 19.05
C ILE A 505 -10.92 9.75 18.94
N TYR A 506 -10.09 9.77 17.89
CA TYR A 506 -9.29 10.93 17.49
C TYR A 506 -10.08 11.87 16.59
N SER A 507 -9.69 13.14 16.57
CA SER A 507 -10.02 14.04 15.46
C SER A 507 -8.93 13.92 14.37
N PRO A 508 -9.21 13.35 13.18
CA PRO A 508 -8.20 13.18 12.15
C PRO A 508 -7.63 14.52 11.62
N ALA A 509 -8.37 15.62 11.76
CA ALA A 509 -7.88 16.95 11.39
C ALA A 509 -6.61 17.38 12.15
N ASN A 510 -6.38 16.83 13.35
CA ASN A 510 -5.20 17.12 14.17
C ASN A 510 -3.93 16.38 13.71
N PHE A 511 -4.05 15.51 12.69
CA PHE A 511 -2.93 14.74 12.16
C PHE A 511 -2.39 15.38 10.88
N PRO A 512 -1.06 15.35 10.67
CA PRO A 512 -0.46 15.89 9.47
C PRO A 512 -0.88 15.11 8.21
N GLY A 513 -0.86 15.80 7.08
CA GLY A 513 -1.06 15.20 5.75
C GLY A 513 0.25 14.73 5.13
N ILE A 514 0.31 14.76 3.80
CA ILE A 514 1.52 14.45 3.02
C ILE A 514 2.66 15.45 3.28
N SER A 515 3.90 14.97 3.16
CA SER A 515 5.09 15.82 3.24
C SER A 515 5.33 16.56 1.92
N ILE A 516 5.51 17.87 1.99
CA ILE A 516 5.76 18.76 0.84
C ILE A 516 7.04 19.55 1.11
N VAL A 517 7.95 19.58 0.14
CA VAL A 517 9.20 20.34 0.20
C VAL A 517 9.26 21.36 -0.95
N PRO A 518 9.86 22.55 -0.75
CA PRO A 518 10.01 23.53 -1.83
C PRO A 518 10.88 23.03 -2.99
N SER A 519 11.92 22.27 -2.66
CA SER A 519 12.86 21.61 -3.57
C SER A 519 13.49 20.43 -2.84
N ASN A 520 13.73 19.32 -3.55
CA ASN A 520 14.35 18.12 -2.99
C ASN A 520 15.86 18.03 -3.25
#